data_AF-A0A6I3N3D4-F1
#
_entry.id   AF-A0A6I3N3D4-F1
#
_cell.length_a   1.000
_cell.length_b   1.000
_cell.length_c   1.000
_cell.angle_alpha   90.00
_cell.angle_beta   90.00
_cell.angle_gamma   90.00
#
_symmetry.space_group_name_H-M   'P 1'
#
loop_
_entity.id
_entity.type
_entity.pdbx_description
1 polymer ?
#
loop_
_entity_poly.entity_id
_entity_poly.type
_entity_poly.pdbx_seq_one_letter_code
_entity_poly.pdbx_strand_id
1 'polypeptide(L)'
;MAPSENDMKEFLTQLQETDSVLGQTAQKRVREYHLLSGIPVETYKFPTYKSAEEQKVWVHHWWVRPLRFFYRHLPRAIRSRIKRVAT
;
A
#
# COMPACT_ATOMS: atom_id res chain seq x y z
N MET A 1 -5.46 -33.23 33.39
CA MET A 1 -4.43 -32.66 34.29
C MET A 1 -3.90 -31.43 33.57
N ALA A 2 -4.08 -30.23 34.10
CA ALA A 2 -3.55 -29.03 33.45
C ALA A 2 -2.01 -29.07 33.52
N PRO A 3 -1.30 -28.65 32.46
CA PRO A 3 0.16 -28.57 32.49
C PRO A 3 0.61 -27.64 33.62
N SER A 4 1.74 -27.96 34.27
CA SER A 4 2.26 -27.10 35.32
C SER A 4 2.76 -25.78 34.73
N GLU A 5 2.82 -24.72 35.53
CA GLU A 5 3.33 -23.41 35.07
C GLU A 5 4.77 -23.49 34.54
N ASN A 6 5.57 -24.43 35.04
CA ASN A 6 6.93 -24.64 34.58
C ASN A 6 6.97 -25.32 33.21
N ASP A 7 6.16 -26.35 32.99
CA ASP A 7 6.03 -27.01 31.68
C ASP A 7 5.60 -26.00 30.60
N MET A 8 4.72 -25.07 30.99
CA MET A 8 4.22 -24.05 30.09
C MET A 8 5.29 -23.01 29.73
N LYS A 9 6.17 -22.64 30.67
CA LYS A 9 7.30 -21.73 30.39
C LYS A 9 8.32 -22.36 29.45
N GLU A 10 8.68 -23.62 29.69
CA GLU A 10 9.62 -24.36 28.84
C GLU A 10 9.09 -24.49 27.40
N PHE A 11 7.79 -24.76 27.26
CA PHE A 11 7.13 -24.80 25.97
C PHE A 11 7.19 -23.46 25.23
N LEU A 12 6.94 -22.34 25.93
CA LEU A 12 7.02 -21.00 25.33
C LEU A 12 8.46 -20.67 24.88
N THR A 13 9.48 -21.05 25.67
CA THR A 13 10.87 -20.85 25.28
C THR A 13 11.24 -21.63 24.02
N GLN A 14 10.79 -22.88 23.92
CA GLN A 14 11.00 -23.70 22.71
C GLN A 14 10.32 -23.10 21.48
N LEU A 15 9.10 -22.57 21.64
CA LEU A 15 8.41 -21.90 20.54
C LEU A 15 9.15 -20.64 20.10
N GLN A 16 9.65 -19.84 21.03
CA GLN A 16 10.42 -18.63 20.73
C GLN A 16 11.73 -18.94 19.99
N GLU A 17 12.44 -19.99 20.42
CA GLU A 17 13.64 -20.47 19.72
C GLU A 17 13.30 -20.92 18.29
N THR A 18 12.23 -21.72 18.14
CA THR A 18 11.79 -22.22 16.84
C THR A 18 11.41 -21.09 15.90
N ASP A 19 10.65 -20.10 16.39
CA ASP A 19 10.25 -18.93 15.62
C ASP A 19 11.48 -18.12 15.16
N SER A 20 12.49 -17.98 16.03
CA SER A 20 13.73 -17.29 15.69
C SER A 20 14.49 -17.97 14.53
N VAL A 21 14.58 -19.30 14.56
CA VAL A 21 15.25 -20.10 13.52
C VAL A 21 14.48 -20.02 12.19
N LEU A 22 13.15 -20.11 12.25
CA LEU A 22 12.30 -19.98 11.07
C LEU A 22 12.41 -18.57 10.47
N GLY A 23 12.41 -17.54 11.31
CA GLY A 23 12.58 -16.15 10.89
C GLY A 23 13.91 -15.92 10.17
N GLN A 24 15.02 -16.41 10.73
CA GLN A 24 16.34 -16.32 10.10
C GLN A 24 16.39 -17.07 8.76
N THR A 25 15.80 -18.26 8.71
CA THR A 25 15.76 -19.08 7.49
C THR A 25 14.93 -18.40 6.38
N ALA A 26 13.78 -17.85 6.74
CA ALA A 26 12.91 -17.12 5.81
C ALA A 26 13.62 -15.86 5.26
N GLN A 27 14.26 -15.08 6.12
CA GLN A 27 15.04 -13.91 5.70
C GLN A 27 16.16 -14.29 4.74
N LYS A 28 16.87 -15.38 5.00
CA LYS A 28 17.92 -15.88 4.11
C LYS A 28 17.37 -16.26 2.73
N ARG A 29 16.27 -17.01 2.67
CA ARG A 29 15.62 -17.41 1.41
C ARG A 29 15.14 -16.22 0.59
N VAL A 30 14.55 -15.21 1.23
CA VAL A 30 14.13 -13.98 0.54
C VAL A 30 15.33 -13.28 -0.08
N ARG A 31 16.42 -13.12 0.68
CA ARG A 31 17.66 -12.51 0.14
C ARG A 31 18.21 -13.29 -1.05
N GLU A 32 18.28 -14.62 -0.95
CA GLU A 32 18.72 -15.49 -2.05
C GLU A 32 17.83 -15.33 -3.30
N TYR A 33 16.51 -15.33 -3.13
CA TYR A 33 15.56 -15.13 -4.24
C TYR A 33 15.74 -13.76 -4.93
N HIS A 34 15.92 -12.69 -4.14
CA HIS A 34 16.16 -11.35 -4.67
C HIS A 34 17.46 -11.28 -5.48
N LEU A 35 18.54 -11.89 -4.97
CA LEU A 35 19.83 -11.98 -5.67
C LEU A 35 19.72 -12.74 -6.98
N LEU A 36 19.06 -13.90 -6.99
CA LEU A 36 18.88 -14.73 -8.19
C LEU A 36 17.99 -14.07 -9.24
N SER A 37 16.99 -13.30 -8.81
CA SER A 37 16.03 -12.65 -9.70
C SER A 37 16.46 -11.26 -10.16
N GLY A 38 17.61 -10.75 -9.68
CA GLY A 38 18.06 -9.39 -9.96
C GLY A 38 17.12 -8.29 -9.43
N ILE A 39 16.28 -8.61 -8.44
CA ILE A 39 15.32 -7.66 -7.87
C ILE A 39 16.05 -6.83 -6.80
N PRO A 40 16.14 -5.51 -6.96
CA PRO A 40 16.80 -4.66 -5.97
C PRO A 40 16.08 -4.78 -4.62
N VAL A 41 16.85 -4.91 -3.54
CA VAL A 41 16.33 -4.94 -2.18
C VAL A 41 16.02 -3.52 -1.74
N GLU A 42 14.90 -2.97 -2.22
CA GLU A 42 14.40 -1.67 -1.80
C GLU A 42 13.34 -1.82 -0.71
N THR A 43 13.38 -0.94 0.28
CA THR A 43 12.26 -0.79 1.22
C THR A 43 11.03 -0.42 0.42
N TYR A 44 9.98 -1.25 0.48
CA TYR A 44 8.72 -0.98 -0.18
C TYR A 44 8.20 0.40 0.26
N LYS A 45 8.21 1.35 -0.69
CA LYS A 45 7.62 2.67 -0.49
C LYS A 45 6.15 2.56 -0.89
N PHE A 46 5.26 2.78 0.06
CA PHE A 46 3.86 3.01 -0.30
C PHE A 46 3.81 4.17 -1.29
N PRO A 47 3.18 3.98 -2.47
CA PRO A 47 3.01 5.09 -3.39
C PRO A 47 2.22 6.16 -2.64
N THR A 48 2.76 7.38 -2.58
CA THR A 48 1.95 8.53 -2.19
C THR A 48 0.79 8.57 -3.18
N TYR A 49 -0.43 8.40 -2.66
CA TYR A 49 -1.61 8.40 -3.51
C TYR A 49 -1.60 9.70 -4.31
N LYS A 50 -1.53 9.61 -5.65
CA LYS A 50 -1.50 10.79 -6.53
C LYS A 50 -2.65 11.75 -6.27
N SER A 51 -3.76 11.29 -5.68
CA SER A 51 -4.88 12.14 -5.26
C SER A 51 -4.55 13.14 -4.16
N ALA A 52 -3.50 12.91 -3.36
CA ALA A 52 -3.05 13.84 -2.33
C ALA A 52 -2.06 14.89 -2.87
N GLU A 53 -1.23 14.53 -3.86
CA GLU A 53 -0.29 15.45 -4.53
C GLU A 53 -0.95 16.22 -5.68
N GLU A 54 -1.88 15.60 -6.42
CA GLU A 54 -2.67 16.29 -7.43
C GLU A 54 -3.62 17.26 -6.72
N GLN A 55 -3.31 18.54 -6.84
CA GLN A 55 -4.10 19.72 -6.49
C GLN A 55 -5.49 19.78 -7.19
N LYS A 56 -6.13 18.64 -7.47
CA LYS A 56 -7.51 18.50 -7.97
C LYS A 56 -8.55 18.76 -6.86
N VAL A 57 -8.15 19.43 -5.78
CA VAL A 57 -9.05 19.92 -4.72
C VAL A 57 -9.90 21.08 -5.22
N TRP A 58 -9.50 21.79 -6.29
CA TRP A 58 -10.23 22.95 -6.77
C TRP A 58 -11.70 22.64 -7.14
N VAL A 59 -11.96 21.43 -7.65
CA VAL A 59 -13.32 20.96 -8.03
C VAL A 59 -14.26 20.81 -6.82
N HIS A 60 -13.72 20.79 -5.60
CA HIS A 60 -14.48 20.70 -4.34
C HIS A 60 -14.76 22.06 -3.70
N HIS A 61 -14.20 23.15 -4.23
CA HIS A 61 -14.56 24.47 -3.73
C HIS A 61 -16.03 24.80 -4.04
N TRP A 62 -16.71 25.42 -3.08
CA TRP A 62 -18.12 25.79 -3.18
C TRP A 62 -18.42 26.70 -4.38
N TRP A 63 -17.47 27.57 -4.75
CA TRP A 63 -17.59 28.49 -5.89
C TRP A 63 -17.44 27.79 -7.27
N VAL A 64 -16.94 26.55 -7.32
CA VAL A 64 -16.85 25.75 -8.57
C VAL A 64 -18.14 24.99 -8.86
N ARG A 65 -19.09 24.94 -7.91
CA ARG A 65 -20.37 24.25 -8.09
C ARG A 65 -21.15 24.68 -9.34
N PRO A 66 -21.27 25.98 -9.69
CA PRO A 66 -21.94 26.40 -10.91
C PRO A 66 -21.23 25.88 -12.17
N LEU A 67 -19.91 26.00 -12.23
CA LEU A 67 -19.09 25.50 -13.35
C LEU A 67 -19.25 23.97 -13.52
N ARG A 68 -19.30 23.22 -12.42
CA ARG A 68 -19.53 21.77 -12.43
C ARG A 68 -20.92 21.42 -12.96
N PHE A 69 -21.93 22.21 -12.63
CA PHE A 69 -23.29 22.04 -13.14
C PHE A 69 -23.32 22.21 -14.66
N PHE A 70 -22.78 23.32 -15.19
CA PHE A 70 -22.67 23.53 -16.64
C PHE A 70 -21.90 22.40 -17.33
N TYR A 71 -20.75 21.99 -16.78
CA TYR A 71 -19.95 20.90 -17.32
C TYR A 71 -20.70 19.56 -17.35
N ARG A 72 -21.59 19.31 -16.39
CA ARG A 72 -22.41 18.09 -16.34
C ARG A 72 -23.50 18.06 -17.41
N HIS A 73 -23.99 19.22 -17.84
CA HIS A 73 -25.00 19.33 -18.89
C HIS A 73 -24.40 19.39 -20.31
N LEU A 74 -23.08 19.54 -20.44
CA LEU A 74 -22.43 19.45 -21.75
C LEU A 74 -22.48 18.03 -22.34
N PRO A 75 -22.68 17.90 -23.67
CA PRO A 75 -22.53 16.65 -24.40
C PRO A 75 -21.21 15.95 -24.13
N ARG A 76 -21.24 14.61 -24.09
CA ARG A 76 -20.09 13.77 -23.77
C ARG A 76 -18.87 14.08 -24.64
N ALA A 77 -19.08 14.35 -25.93
CA ALA A 77 -18.00 14.68 -26.87
C ALA A 77 -17.23 15.94 -26.47
N ILE A 78 -17.93 16.98 -26.01
CA ILE A 78 -17.33 18.24 -25.57
C ILE A 78 -16.57 18.04 -24.26
N ARG A 79 -17.16 17.30 -23.33
CA ARG A 79 -16.53 16.93 -22.05
C ARG A 79 -15.18 16.24 -22.25
N SER A 80 -15.14 15.26 -23.15
CA SER A 80 -13.92 14.52 -23.48
C SER A 80 -12.84 15.39 -24.12
N ARG A 81 -13.22 16.37 -24.95
CA ARG A 81 -12.28 17.34 -25.55
C ARG A 81 -11.68 18.27 -24.49
N ILE A 82 -12.51 18.84 -23.62
CA ILE A 82 -12.04 19.70 -22.50
C ILE A 82 -11.06 18.93 -21.61
N LYS A 83 -11.42 17.70 -21.24
CA LYS A 83 -10.56 16.84 -20.41
C LYS A 83 -9.20 16.56 -21.07
N ARG A 84 -9.18 16.36 -22.39
CA ARG A 84 -7.95 16.10 -23.16
C ARG A 84 -7.02 17.31 -23.22
N VAL A 85 -7.56 18.53 -23.22
CA VAL A 85 -6.77 19.78 -23.23
C VAL A 85 -6.23 20.11 -21.84
N ALA A 86 -6.93 19.70 -20.78
CA ALA A 86 -6.55 19.96 -19.39
C ALA A 86 -5.54 18.95 -18.81
N THR A 87 -5.13 17.95 -19.60
CA THR A 87 -4.10 16.96 -19.24
C THR A 87 -2.83 17.32 -20.01
#